data_AF-A0A382E463-F1
#
_entry.id   AF-A0A382E463-F1
#
_cell.length_a   1.000
_cell.length_b   1.000
_cell.length_c   1.000
_cell.angle_alpha   90.00
_cell.angle_beta   90.00
_cell.angle_gamma   90.00
#
_symmetry.space_group_name_H-M   'P 1'
#
loop_
_entity.id
_entity.type
_entity.pdbx_description
1 polymer ?
#
loop_
_entity_poly.entity_id
_entity_poly.type
_entity_poly.pdbx_seq_one_letter_code
_entity_poly.pdbx_strand_id
1 'polypeptide(L)'
;MQAVILLAGYGSRLSRDDIFHKSLLPFGEETLLSRHLTCLEVLEIERVHLVVGHNKESVREYVLGLNLELDCNFIDNDMYRTTGNTLSLVMGLSCCQRGVVILDG
;
A
#
# COMPACT_ATOMS: atom_id res chain seq x y z
N MET A 1 1.83 5.39 16.61
CA MET A 1 2.14 6.11 15.35
C MET A 1 1.37 5.45 14.21
N GLN A 2 1.06 6.15 13.11
CA GLN A 2 0.35 5.58 11.95
C GLN A 2 1.26 5.55 10.71
N ALA A 3 0.88 4.78 9.69
CA ALA A 3 1.55 4.81 8.39
C ALA A 3 0.57 4.95 7.22
N VAL A 4 1.06 5.48 6.11
CA VAL A 4 0.36 5.54 4.82
C VAL A 4 1.26 4.91 3.76
N ILE A 5 0.73 3.94 3.00
CA ILE A 5 1.43 3.37 1.83
C ILE A 5 0.66 3.73 0.56
N LEU A 6 1.36 4.33 -0.40
CA LEU A 6 0.79 4.78 -1.67
C LEU A 6 0.85 3.67 -2.72
N LEU A 7 -0.30 3.02 -2.95
CA LEU A 7 -0.45 1.81 -3.78
C LEU A 7 -1.45 2.01 -4.93
N ALA A 8 -1.75 3.25 -5.32
CA ALA A 8 -2.75 3.50 -6.36
C ALA A 8 -2.22 3.34 -7.79
N GLY A 9 -0.89 3.48 -7.96
CA GLY A 9 -0.25 3.59 -9.28
C GLY A 9 0.00 2.25 -9.96
N TYR A 10 -0.14 2.24 -11.29
CA TYR A 10 -0.08 1.04 -12.14
C TYR A 10 1.33 0.64 -12.62
N GLY A 11 2.39 1.32 -12.18
CA GLY A 11 3.77 0.87 -12.41
C GLY A 11 4.21 0.77 -13.88
N SER A 12 3.76 1.68 -14.77
CA SER A 12 3.97 1.62 -16.24
C SER A 12 5.39 1.35 -16.72
N ARG A 13 6.40 1.72 -15.95
CA ARG A 13 7.82 1.57 -16.32
C ARG A 13 8.38 0.19 -16.00
N LEU A 14 7.64 -0.65 -15.27
CA LEU A 14 8.10 -1.95 -14.81
C LEU A 14 8.06 -3.00 -15.93
N SER A 15 7.24 -2.81 -16.97
CA SER A 15 7.12 -3.71 -18.15
C SER A 15 7.03 -5.21 -17.77
N ARG A 16 6.17 -5.53 -16.79
CA ARG A 16 5.94 -6.88 -16.25
C ARG A 16 4.45 -7.17 -16.24
N ASP A 17 3.94 -7.71 -17.34
CA ASP A 17 2.52 -8.02 -17.53
C ASP A 17 2.05 -9.24 -16.71
N ASP A 18 3.00 -10.03 -16.20
CA ASP A 18 2.77 -11.18 -15.32
C ASP A 18 2.46 -10.78 -13.87
N ILE A 19 2.61 -9.49 -13.52
CA ILE A 19 2.41 -8.99 -12.16
C ILE A 19 1.21 -8.04 -12.14
N PHE A 20 0.20 -8.40 -11.34
CA PHE A 20 -1.03 -7.61 -11.22
C PHE A 20 -0.81 -6.26 -10.54
N HIS A 21 0.18 -6.11 -9.65
CA HIS A 21 0.47 -4.81 -9.04
C HIS A 21 1.95 -4.70 -8.64
N LYS A 22 2.58 -3.55 -8.90
CA LYS A 22 4.03 -3.35 -8.68
C LYS A 22 4.48 -3.67 -7.24
N SER A 23 3.62 -3.42 -6.25
CA SER A 23 3.93 -3.67 -4.84
C SER A 23 3.97 -5.16 -4.51
N LEU A 24 3.39 -6.00 -5.37
CA LEU A 24 3.40 -7.46 -5.26
C LEU A 24 4.59 -8.10 -5.99
N LEU A 25 5.55 -7.29 -6.47
CA LEU A 25 6.79 -7.78 -7.05
C LEU A 25 7.55 -8.63 -6.01
N PRO A 26 7.88 -9.90 -6.32
CA PRO A 26 8.60 -10.77 -5.40
C PRO A 26 10.09 -10.39 -5.30
N PHE A 27 10.61 -10.50 -4.08
CA PHE A 27 12.02 -10.37 -3.70
C PHE A 27 12.38 -11.52 -2.76
N GLY A 28 12.83 -12.64 -3.32
CA GLY A 28 13.00 -13.88 -2.56
C GLY A 28 11.63 -14.44 -2.16
N GLU A 29 11.46 -14.73 -0.87
CA GLU A 29 10.23 -15.31 -0.31
C GLU A 29 9.14 -14.27 0.01
N GLU A 30 9.45 -12.98 -0.11
CA GLU A 30 8.55 -11.88 0.22
C GLU A 30 8.20 -11.04 -1.01
N THR A 31 7.15 -10.22 -0.93
CA THR A 31 6.94 -9.11 -1.87
C THR A 31 7.42 -7.79 -1.28
N LEU A 32 7.52 -6.74 -2.11
CA LEU A 32 7.78 -5.40 -1.60
C LEU A 32 6.75 -4.99 -0.53
N LEU A 33 5.47 -5.31 -0.77
CA LEU A 33 4.38 -4.98 0.14
C LEU A 33 4.44 -5.77 1.46
N SER A 34 4.62 -7.09 1.41
CA SER A 34 4.70 -7.88 2.65
C SER A 34 5.89 -7.44 3.49
N ARG A 35 7.05 -7.19 2.86
CA ARG A 35 8.23 -6.71 3.58
C ARG A 35 7.97 -5.38 4.30
N HIS A 36 7.32 -4.41 3.63
CA HIS A 36 6.95 -3.15 4.28
C HIS A 36 6.00 -3.37 5.46
N LEU A 37 4.96 -4.18 5.29
CA LEU A 37 3.98 -4.43 6.35
C LEU A 37 4.60 -5.16 7.54
N THR A 38 5.43 -6.18 7.32
CA THR A 38 6.19 -6.86 8.38
C THR A 38 7.08 -5.88 9.14
N CYS A 39 7.79 -4.99 8.46
CA CYS A 39 8.60 -3.97 9.13
C CYS A 39 7.74 -3.02 9.99
N LEU A 40 6.57 -2.59 9.49
CA LEU A 40 5.67 -1.70 10.24
C LEU A 40 5.05 -2.40 11.46
N GLU A 41 4.74 -3.69 11.35
CA GLU A 41 4.28 -4.52 12.47
C GLU A 41 5.34 -4.66 13.56
N VAL A 42 6.59 -4.98 13.18
CA VAL A 42 7.73 -5.07 14.13
C VAL A 42 7.99 -3.73 14.83
N LEU A 43 7.70 -2.61 14.17
CA LEU A 43 7.81 -1.26 14.75
C LEU A 43 6.58 -0.85 15.55
N GLU A 44 5.61 -1.74 15.75
CA GLU A 44 4.38 -1.52 16.52
C GLU A 44 3.57 -0.32 15.98
N ILE A 45 3.53 -0.14 14.66
CA ILE A 45 2.64 0.83 14.03
C ILE A 45 1.19 0.43 14.32
N GLU A 46 0.41 1.38 14.84
CA GLU A 46 -0.95 1.10 15.31
C GLU A 46 -1.90 0.77 14.17
N ARG A 47 -1.72 1.42 13.02
CA ARG A 47 -2.55 1.26 11.82
C ARG A 47 -1.82 1.72 10.59
N VAL A 48 -2.01 0.98 9.49
CA VAL A 48 -1.55 1.33 8.14
C VAL A 48 -2.73 1.66 7.24
N HIS A 49 -2.69 2.84 6.62
CA HIS A 49 -3.62 3.22 5.58
C HIS A 49 -3.04 2.89 4.20
N LEU A 50 -3.66 1.94 3.51
CA LEU A 50 -3.27 1.45 2.19
C LEU A 50 -4.11 2.18 1.13
N VAL A 51 -3.51 3.15 0.44
CA VAL A 51 -4.21 3.92 -0.59
C VAL A 51 -4.11 3.18 -1.92
N VAL A 52 -5.17 2.48 -2.32
CA VAL A 52 -5.21 1.55 -3.45
C VAL A 52 -5.95 2.14 -4.64
N GLY A 53 -5.67 1.61 -5.84
CA GLY A 53 -6.24 2.10 -7.09
C GLY A 53 -6.19 1.02 -8.16
N HIS A 54 -5.13 1.01 -8.96
CA HIS A 54 -4.91 -0.06 -9.95
C HIS A 54 -4.92 -1.44 -9.27
N ASN A 55 -5.71 -2.38 -9.79
CA ASN A 55 -5.82 -3.76 -9.28
C ASN A 55 -5.96 -3.84 -7.74
N LYS A 56 -6.75 -2.91 -7.17
CA LYS A 56 -6.97 -2.79 -5.73
C LYS A 56 -7.41 -4.09 -5.05
N GLU A 57 -8.21 -4.91 -5.71
CA GLU A 57 -8.66 -6.18 -5.12
C GLU A 57 -7.53 -7.20 -4.99
N SER A 58 -6.63 -7.30 -5.97
CA SER A 58 -5.45 -8.17 -5.83
C SER A 58 -4.55 -7.74 -4.67
N VAL A 59 -4.42 -6.43 -4.44
CA VAL A 59 -3.68 -5.90 -3.29
C VAL A 59 -4.41 -6.22 -1.98
N ARG A 60 -5.73 -6.04 -1.94
CA ARG A 60 -6.56 -6.32 -0.75
C ARG A 60 -6.52 -7.80 -0.38
N GLU A 61 -6.75 -8.69 -1.35
CA GLU A 61 -6.68 -10.14 -1.18
C GLU A 61 -5.30 -10.58 -0.68
N TYR A 62 -4.23 -10.04 -1.28
CA TYR A 62 -2.87 -10.35 -0.85
C TYR A 62 -2.64 -9.97 0.61
N VAL A 63 -2.98 -8.74 1.01
CA VAL A 63 -2.79 -8.26 2.39
C VAL A 63 -3.64 -9.02 3.39
N LEU A 64 -4.90 -9.32 3.07
CA LEU A 64 -5.77 -10.14 3.94
C LEU A 64 -5.30 -11.59 4.06
N GLY A 65 -4.55 -12.09 3.07
CA GLY A 65 -3.89 -13.39 3.13
C GLY A 65 -2.60 -13.40 3.95
N LEU A 66 -2.06 -12.23 4.33
CA LEU A 66 -0.94 -12.15 5.25
C LEU A 66 -1.46 -12.37 6.68
N ASN A 67 -0.82 -13.26 7.43
CA ASN A 67 -1.15 -13.51 8.83
C ASN A 67 -0.50 -12.44 9.74
N LEU A 68 -0.87 -11.18 9.51
CA LEU A 68 -0.42 -10.01 10.28
C LEU A 68 -1.46 -9.64 11.34
N GLU A 69 -1.00 -9.21 12.51
CA GLU A 69 -1.80 -8.57 13.56
C GLU A 69 -1.97 -7.06 13.29
N LEU A 70 -1.20 -6.51 12.35
CA LEU A 70 -1.23 -5.11 11.95
C LEU A 70 -2.59 -4.68 11.36
N ASP A 71 -3.20 -3.65 11.95
CA ASP A 71 -4.46 -3.08 11.47
C ASP A 71 -4.27 -2.36 10.12
N CYS A 72 -4.85 -2.94 9.06
CA CYS A 72 -4.75 -2.44 7.68
C CYS A 72 -6.08 -1.85 7.20
N ASN A 73 -6.09 -0.54 6.94
CA ASN A 73 -7.24 0.18 6.42
C ASN A 73 -7.05 0.55 4.93
N PHE A 74 -7.96 0.10 4.07
CA PHE A 74 -7.91 0.39 2.63
C PHE A 74 -8.64 1.69 2.30
N ILE A 75 -8.05 2.50 1.41
CA ILE A 75 -8.61 3.75 0.90
C ILE A 75 -8.58 3.71 -0.62
N ASP A 76 -9.74 3.76 -1.25
CA ASP A 76 -9.85 3.67 -2.71
C ASP A 76 -9.61 5.04 -3.36
N ASN A 77 -8.55 5.16 -4.16
CA ASN A 77 -8.34 6.27 -5.09
C ASN A 77 -8.74 5.83 -6.51
N ASP A 78 -10.02 5.99 -6.85
CA ASP A 78 -10.53 5.66 -8.19
C ASP A 78 -10.02 6.62 -9.28
N MET A 79 -9.46 7.78 -8.90
CA MET A 79 -8.92 8.79 -9.81
C MET A 79 -7.44 8.55 -10.18
N TYR A 80 -6.86 7.41 -9.78
CA TYR A 80 -5.44 7.07 -9.94
C TYR A 80 -4.89 7.20 -11.36
N ARG A 81 -5.74 7.10 -12.40
CA ARG A 81 -5.33 7.25 -13.81
C ARG A 81 -5.10 8.69 -14.24
N THR A 82 -5.77 9.64 -13.58
CA THR A 82 -5.79 11.06 -13.93
C THR A 82 -5.06 11.93 -12.91
N THR A 83 -4.61 11.34 -11.80
CA THR A 83 -3.99 12.06 -10.68
C THR A 83 -2.65 11.42 -10.30
N GLY A 84 -1.69 12.24 -9.87
CA GLY A 84 -0.42 11.75 -9.33
C GLY A 84 -0.51 11.28 -7.87
N ASN A 85 0.64 10.86 -7.32
CA ASN A 85 0.76 10.41 -5.93
C ASN A 85 0.27 11.44 -4.89
N THR A 86 0.27 12.74 -5.22
CA THR A 86 -0.19 13.80 -4.32
C THR A 86 -1.64 13.61 -3.88
N LEU A 87 -2.55 13.16 -4.77
CA LEU A 87 -3.93 12.91 -4.35
C LEU A 87 -3.98 11.73 -3.37
N SER A 88 -3.31 10.62 -3.69
CA SER A 88 -3.23 9.46 -2.81
C SER A 88 -2.66 9.83 -1.43
N LEU A 89 -1.63 10.69 -1.40
CA LEU A 89 -1.06 11.20 -0.16
C LEU A 89 -2.09 11.99 0.66
N VAL A 90 -2.79 12.95 0.05
CA VAL A 90 -3.83 13.75 0.73
C VAL A 90 -4.95 12.86 1.27
N MET A 91 -5.39 11.87 0.48
CA MET A 91 -6.41 10.90 0.89
C MET A 91 -5.96 10.11 2.12
N GLY A 92 -4.74 9.56 2.10
CA GLY A 92 -4.18 8.84 3.24
C GLY A 92 -4.03 9.71 4.49
N LEU A 93 -3.47 10.91 4.33
CA LEU A 93 -3.27 11.85 5.44
C LEU A 93 -4.58 12.29 6.09
N SER A 94 -5.67 12.42 5.33
CA SER A 94 -6.97 12.83 5.87
C SER A 94 -7.58 11.81 6.84
N CYS A 95 -7.08 10.56 6.84
CA CYS A 95 -7.47 9.52 7.78
C CYS A 95 -6.57 9.44 9.03
N CYS A 96 -5.49 10.23 9.09
CA CYS A 96 -4.52 10.17 10.18
C CYS A 96 -4.79 11.24 11.24
N GLN A 97 -4.63 10.88 12.51
CA GLN A 97 -4.83 11.78 13.67
C GLN A 97 -3.58 11.89 14.56
N ARG A 98 -2.52 11.13 14.24
CA ARG A 98 -1.26 11.05 15.00
C ARG A 98 -0.08 11.29 14.06
N GLY A 99 1.14 11.23 14.60
CA GLY A 99 2.35 11.21 13.78
C GLY A 99 2.27 10.10 12.72
N VAL A 100 2.75 10.40 11.51
CA VAL A 100 2.61 9.52 10.35
C VAL A 100 3.93 9.30 9.64
N VAL A 101 4.17 8.06 9.20
CA VAL A 101 5.22 7.71 8.25
C VAL A 101 4.58 7.45 6.90
N ILE A 102 5.17 7.97 5.83
CA ILE A 102 4.67 7.82 4.46
C ILE A 102 5.67 6.96 3.68
N LEU A 103 5.15 5.96 2.97
CA LEU A 103 5.93 5.10 2.10
C LEU A 103 5.32 5.08 0.69
N ASP A 104 6.18 5.13 -0.32
CA ASP A 104 5.80 4.69 -1.66
C ASP A 104 5.83 3.15 -1.70
N GLY A 105 4.85 2.56 -2.38
CA GLY A 105 4.84 1.12 -2.66
C GLY A 105 5.15 0.75 -4.10
#